data_AF-A0A357CE90-F1
#
_entry.id   AF-A0A357CE90-F1
#
_cell.length_a   1.000
_cell.length_b   1.000
_cell.length_c   1.000
_cell.angle_alpha   90.00
_cell.angle_beta   90.00
_cell.angle_gamma   90.00
#
_symmetry.space_group_name_H-M   'P 1'
#
loop_
_entity.id
_entity.type
_entity.pdbx_description
1 polymer ?
#
loop_
_entity_poly.entity_id
_entity_poly.type
_entity_poly.pdbx_seq_one_letter_code
_entity_poly.pdbx_strand_id
1 'polypeptide(L)'
;LYVFPVAKSTEVLFLNRTLFDRFSTAAGITLDNLTTFEGIAQTAIRYHEWTDSLTPNVANDGKAFFTADSWLNIAHVGIAQLGGEFMTPDYLNIASTDFRRIWDATILPTLTGGYAIAGGYSSDLMKTGEIVCSIGS
;
A
#
# COMPACT_ATOMS: atom_id res chain seq x y z
N LEU A 1 5.23 -36.30 7.76
CA LEU A 1 5.75 -34.98 8.13
C LEU A 1 5.14 -34.63 9.49
N TYR A 2 5.94 -34.51 10.56
CA TYR A 2 5.46 -34.10 11.89
C TYR A 2 6.05 -32.73 12.20
N VAL A 3 5.27 -31.67 11.97
CA VAL A 3 5.63 -30.29 12.32
C VAL A 3 4.61 -29.80 13.33
N PHE A 4 5.08 -29.34 14.48
CA PHE A 4 4.24 -28.72 15.51
C PHE A 4 4.21 -27.20 15.26
N PRO A 5 3.05 -26.60 14.96
CA PRO A 5 2.97 -25.16 14.71
C PRO A 5 3.25 -24.39 16.01
N VAL A 6 4.27 -23.52 15.99
CA VAL A 6 4.66 -22.70 17.15
C VAL A 6 4.26 -21.22 17.01
N ALA A 7 3.88 -20.78 15.81
CA ALA A 7 3.42 -19.42 15.53
C ALA A 7 2.48 -19.39 14.33
N LYS A 8 1.66 -18.34 14.26
CA LYS A 8 0.92 -17.93 13.07
C LYS A 8 1.20 -16.45 12.81
N SER A 9 1.27 -16.06 11.55
CA SER A 9 1.35 -14.67 11.12
C SER A 9 0.06 -14.32 10.39
N THR A 10 -0.45 -13.12 10.64
CA THR A 10 -1.60 -12.55 9.92
C THR A 10 -1.18 -11.18 9.43
N GLU A 11 -1.37 -10.93 8.14
CA GLU A 11 -1.20 -9.60 7.54
C GLU A 11 -2.32 -8.68 8.03
N VAL A 12 -1.96 -7.51 8.59
CA VAL A 12 -2.93 -6.50 9.05
C VAL A 12 -2.56 -5.12 8.53
N LEU A 13 -3.56 -4.25 8.42
CA LEU A 13 -3.37 -2.84 8.09
C LEU A 13 -3.03 -2.05 9.37
N PHE A 14 -1.80 -1.54 9.47
CA PHE A 14 -1.36 -0.64 10.52
C PHE A 14 -1.59 0.81 10.12
N LEU A 15 -2.00 1.64 11.09
CA LEU A 15 -2.30 3.06 10.85
C LEU A 15 -1.74 3.93 11.97
N ASN A 16 -0.90 4.90 11.62
CA ASN A 16 -0.45 5.96 12.51
C ASN A 16 -1.55 7.02 12.64
N ARG A 17 -2.35 6.92 13.71
CA ARG A 17 -3.47 7.84 13.99
C ARG A 17 -3.06 9.30 14.07
N THR A 18 -1.92 9.61 14.67
CA THR A 18 -1.47 10.99 14.84
C THR A 18 -1.27 11.70 13.51
N LEU A 19 -0.70 11.01 12.52
CA LEU A 19 -0.51 11.55 11.17
C LEU A 19 -1.81 11.51 10.36
N PHE A 20 -2.53 10.39 10.45
CA PHE A 20 -3.77 10.19 9.71
C PHE A 20 -4.86 11.19 10.11
N ASP A 21 -5.07 11.46 11.40
CA ASP A 21 -6.14 12.34 11.86
C ASP A 21 -5.92 13.80 11.41
N ARG A 22 -4.65 14.23 11.30
CA ARG A 22 -4.30 15.55 10.72
C ARG A 22 -4.66 15.63 9.25
N PHE A 23 -4.26 14.63 8.48
CA PHE A 23 -4.58 14.52 7.06
C PHE A 23 -6.09 14.40 6.83
N SER A 24 -6.76 13.53 7.60
CA SER A 24 -8.21 13.32 7.59
C SER A 24 -8.97 14.63 7.77
N THR A 25 -8.57 15.44 8.76
CA THR A 25 -9.18 16.74 9.02
C THR A 25 -8.99 17.72 7.86
N ALA A 26 -7.79 17.73 7.25
CA ALA A 26 -7.45 18.67 6.19
C ALA A 26 -8.06 18.29 4.82
N ALA A 27 -8.10 17.00 4.50
CA ALA A 27 -8.44 16.49 3.16
C ALA A 27 -9.80 15.77 3.09
N GLY A 28 -10.52 15.65 4.21
CA GLY A 28 -11.84 14.99 4.27
C GLY A 28 -11.79 13.48 4.02
N ILE A 29 -10.65 12.83 4.30
CA ILE A 29 -10.48 11.38 4.20
C ILE A 29 -10.94 10.71 5.48
N THR A 30 -11.62 9.57 5.38
CA THR A 30 -12.08 8.77 6.53
C THR A 30 -11.47 7.37 6.51
N LEU A 31 -11.71 6.59 7.57
CA LEU A 31 -11.29 5.19 7.62
C LEU A 31 -11.98 4.33 6.56
N ASP A 32 -13.17 4.72 6.12
CA ASP A 32 -13.90 3.98 5.08
C ASP A 32 -13.14 3.99 3.76
N ASN A 33 -12.34 5.03 3.49
CA ASN A 33 -11.46 5.10 2.34
C ASN A 33 -10.33 4.05 2.39
N LEU A 34 -10.04 3.45 3.55
CA LEU A 34 -8.96 2.46 3.72
C LEU A 34 -9.46 1.01 3.69
N THR A 35 -10.75 0.79 3.42
CA THR A 35 -11.38 -0.55 3.46
C THR A 35 -11.08 -1.41 2.25
N THR A 36 -10.47 -0.85 1.20
CA THR A 36 -10.12 -1.52 -0.05
C THR A 36 -8.72 -1.12 -0.50
N PHE A 37 -8.04 -1.97 -1.28
CA PHE A 37 -6.72 -1.64 -1.83
C PHE A 37 -6.76 -0.43 -2.77
N GLU A 38 -7.82 -0.31 -3.56
CA GLU A 38 -8.04 0.84 -4.44
C GLU A 38 -8.28 2.12 -3.64
N GLY A 39 -9.01 2.03 -2.52
CA GLY A 39 -9.20 3.13 -1.59
C GLY A 39 -7.89 3.57 -0.92
N ILE A 40 -7.04 2.62 -0.51
CA ILE A 40 -5.69 2.90 0.02
C ILE A 40 -4.85 3.61 -1.06
N ALA A 41 -4.87 3.11 -2.31
CA ALA A 41 -4.13 3.71 -3.43
C ALA A 41 -4.56 5.16 -3.69
N GLN A 42 -5.88 5.42 -3.78
CA GLN A 42 -6.41 6.77 -3.97
C GLN A 42 -6.08 7.70 -2.80
N THR A 43 -6.17 7.18 -1.58
CA THR A 43 -5.82 7.93 -0.37
C THR A 43 -4.34 8.30 -0.35
N ALA A 44 -3.47 7.39 -0.79
CA ALA A 44 -2.03 7.61 -0.85
C ALA A 44 -1.64 8.68 -1.86
N ILE A 45 -2.25 8.67 -3.05
CA ILE A 45 -2.06 9.72 -4.06
C ILE A 45 -2.45 11.08 -3.50
N ARG A 46 -3.64 11.17 -2.87
CA ARG A 46 -4.12 12.40 -2.24
C ARG A 46 -3.24 12.90 -1.11
N TYR A 47 -2.67 11.99 -0.32
CA TYR A 47 -1.75 12.36 0.75
C TYR A 47 -0.45 12.95 0.19
N HIS A 48 0.08 12.37 -0.89
CA HIS A 48 1.24 12.91 -1.59
C HIS A 48 0.95 14.32 -2.12
N GLU A 49 -0.15 14.50 -2.86
CA GLU A 49 -0.58 15.80 -3.38
C GLU A 49 -0.79 16.84 -2.27
N TRP A 50 -1.44 16.44 -1.16
CA TRP A 50 -1.68 17.32 -0.03
C TRP A 50 -0.37 17.77 0.62
N THR A 51 0.56 16.84 0.88
CA THR A 51 1.83 17.18 1.53
C THR A 51 2.73 18.03 0.64
N ASP A 52 2.78 17.79 -0.67
CA ASP A 52 3.47 18.63 -1.66
C ASP A 52 2.88 20.06 -1.68
N SER A 53 1.56 20.19 -1.56
CA SER A 53 0.91 21.51 -1.52
C SER A 53 1.29 22.37 -0.30
N LEU A 54 1.85 21.77 0.76
CA LEU A 54 2.31 22.50 1.95
C LEU A 54 3.68 23.16 1.74
N THR A 55 4.37 22.83 0.65
CA THR A 55 5.74 23.25 0.32
C THR A 55 5.78 23.87 -1.09
N PRO A 56 5.02 24.96 -1.36
CA PRO A 56 4.82 25.47 -2.73
C PRO A 56 6.09 25.96 -3.46
N ASN A 57 7.22 26.05 -2.76
CA ASN A 57 8.51 26.44 -3.32
C ASN A 57 9.42 25.24 -3.67
N VAL A 58 8.99 24.02 -3.38
CA VAL A 58 9.69 22.77 -3.68
C VAL A 58 8.72 21.88 -4.46
N ALA A 59 9.10 21.46 -5.66
CA ALA A 59 8.23 20.65 -6.50
C ALA A 59 8.47 19.16 -6.28
N ASN A 60 7.39 18.38 -6.17
CA ASN A 60 7.40 16.92 -6.03
C ASN A 60 8.11 16.43 -4.76
N ASP A 61 7.90 17.11 -3.64
CA ASP A 61 8.38 16.69 -2.31
C ASP A 61 7.27 16.13 -1.41
N GLY A 62 6.13 15.79 -2.02
CA GLY A 62 5.06 15.03 -1.37
C GLY A 62 5.56 13.76 -0.69
N LYS A 63 4.97 13.45 0.46
CA LYS A 63 5.35 12.30 1.29
C LYS A 63 4.58 11.05 0.89
N ALA A 64 5.22 9.91 1.09
CA ALA A 64 4.56 8.62 0.96
C ALA A 64 3.55 8.38 2.09
N PHE A 65 2.45 7.75 1.75
CA PHE A 65 1.40 7.37 2.69
C PHE A 65 1.52 5.92 3.14
N PHE A 66 1.87 5.01 2.21
CA PHE A 66 1.70 3.58 2.39
C PHE A 66 2.84 2.72 1.85
N THR A 67 3.04 1.53 2.42
CA THR A 67 3.73 0.43 1.75
C THR A 67 3.29 -0.92 2.31
N ALA A 68 3.64 -2.00 1.61
CA ALA A 68 3.46 -3.37 2.07
C ALA A 68 4.76 -4.15 1.91
N ASP A 69 5.02 -5.07 2.85
CA ASP A 69 6.29 -5.81 2.85
C ASP A 69 6.34 -6.93 1.80
N SER A 70 5.19 -7.47 1.38
CA SER A 70 5.08 -8.64 0.50
C SER A 70 4.23 -8.38 -0.75
N TRP A 71 4.68 -7.50 -1.65
CA TRP A 71 3.94 -7.14 -2.88
C TRP A 71 3.63 -8.32 -3.80
N LEU A 72 4.55 -9.28 -3.94
CA LEU A 72 4.30 -10.49 -4.73
C LEU A 72 3.15 -11.31 -4.15
N ASN A 73 3.09 -11.43 -2.81
CA ASN A 73 2.01 -12.17 -2.15
C ASN A 73 0.67 -11.45 -2.32
N ILE A 74 0.65 -10.11 -2.21
CA ILE A 74 -0.55 -9.30 -2.46
C ILE A 74 -1.05 -9.51 -3.89
N ALA A 75 -0.17 -9.44 -4.89
CA ALA A 75 -0.55 -9.66 -6.28
C ALA A 75 -1.05 -11.10 -6.52
N HIS A 76 -0.32 -12.09 -6.03
CA HIS A 76 -0.65 -13.50 -6.25
C HIS A 76 -1.95 -13.92 -5.56
N VAL A 77 -2.09 -13.62 -4.26
CA VAL A 77 -3.30 -13.94 -3.49
C VAL A 77 -4.48 -13.10 -3.98
N GLY A 78 -4.27 -11.83 -4.29
CA GLY A 78 -5.33 -10.96 -4.81
C GLY A 78 -5.92 -11.46 -6.12
N ILE A 79 -5.07 -11.87 -7.07
CA ILE A 79 -5.54 -12.45 -8.34
C ILE A 79 -6.26 -13.80 -8.09
N ALA A 80 -5.73 -14.65 -7.21
CA ALA A 80 -6.38 -15.89 -6.85
C ALA A 80 -7.78 -15.67 -6.22
N GLN A 81 -7.94 -14.64 -5.39
CA GLN A 81 -9.24 -14.27 -4.80
C GLN A 81 -10.26 -13.79 -5.83
N LEU A 82 -9.80 -13.25 -6.96
CA LEU A 82 -10.64 -12.87 -8.11
C LEU A 82 -10.97 -14.08 -9.01
N GLY A 83 -10.44 -15.27 -8.70
CA GLY A 83 -10.61 -16.49 -9.50
C GLY A 83 -9.63 -16.60 -10.67
N GLY A 84 -8.64 -15.70 -10.76
CA GLY A 84 -7.61 -15.71 -11.78
C GLY A 84 -6.35 -16.46 -11.36
N GLU A 85 -5.42 -16.59 -12.30
CA GLU A 85 -4.10 -17.20 -12.09
C GLU A 85 -3.02 -16.18 -12.45
N PHE A 86 -2.16 -15.80 -11.50
CA PHE A 86 -1.13 -14.79 -11.71
C PHE A 86 0.14 -15.33 -12.40
N MET A 87 0.56 -16.54 -12.02
CA MET A 87 1.77 -17.16 -12.52
C MET A 87 1.63 -18.68 -12.53
N THR A 88 2.20 -19.29 -13.56
CA THR A 88 2.41 -20.73 -13.68
C THR A 88 3.93 -21.02 -13.68
N PRO A 89 4.36 -22.28 -13.67
CA PRO A 89 5.77 -22.61 -13.90
C PRO A 89 6.34 -22.08 -15.23
N ASP A 90 5.47 -21.86 -16.22
CA ASP A 90 5.88 -21.55 -17.60
C ASP A 90 5.77 -20.05 -17.94
N TYR A 91 4.85 -19.31 -17.30
CA TYR A 91 4.61 -17.90 -17.64
C TYR A 91 3.95 -17.06 -16.53
N LEU A 92 4.11 -15.74 -16.63
CA LEU A 92 3.36 -14.73 -15.88
C LEU A 92 2.14 -14.26 -16.68
N ASN A 93 0.96 -14.28 -16.07
CA ASN A 93 -0.29 -13.88 -16.71
C ASN A 93 -0.58 -12.37 -16.54
N ILE A 94 0.21 -11.54 -17.23
CA ILE A 94 0.07 -10.08 -17.16
C ILE A 94 -1.00 -9.51 -18.13
N ALA A 95 -1.53 -10.34 -19.03
CA ALA A 95 -2.55 -9.93 -19.99
C ALA A 95 -3.98 -9.97 -19.40
N SER A 96 -4.14 -10.59 -18.22
CA SER A 96 -5.41 -10.66 -17.50
C SER A 96 -5.92 -9.28 -17.07
N THR A 97 -7.24 -9.09 -17.08
CA THR A 97 -7.90 -7.91 -16.49
C THR A 97 -7.67 -7.82 -14.98
N ASP A 98 -7.50 -8.95 -14.30
CA ASP A 98 -7.22 -8.99 -12.86
C ASP A 98 -5.83 -8.43 -12.56
N PHE A 99 -4.86 -8.70 -13.45
CA PHE A 99 -3.53 -8.10 -13.35
C PHE A 99 -3.61 -6.58 -13.45
N ARG A 100 -4.45 -6.04 -14.35
CA ARG A 100 -4.64 -4.59 -14.45
C ARG A 100 -5.18 -4.00 -13.16
N ARG A 101 -6.13 -4.67 -12.52
CA ARG A 101 -6.69 -4.23 -11.23
C ARG A 101 -5.62 -4.17 -10.14
N ILE A 102 -4.79 -5.21 -10.01
CA ILE A 102 -3.66 -5.19 -9.06
C ILE A 102 -2.66 -4.09 -9.42
N TRP A 103 -2.31 -3.95 -10.69
CA TRP A 103 -1.40 -2.91 -11.17
C TRP A 103 -1.88 -1.51 -10.77
N ASP A 104 -3.16 -1.21 -10.98
CA ASP A 104 -3.75 0.09 -10.66
C ASP A 104 -3.70 0.38 -9.16
N ALA A 105 -3.93 -0.63 -8.32
CA ALA A 105 -3.87 -0.48 -6.87
C ALA A 105 -2.45 -0.43 -6.28
N THR A 106 -1.42 -0.79 -7.06
CA THR A 106 -0.04 -0.95 -6.55
C THR A 106 0.98 -0.05 -7.24
N ILE A 107 1.01 -0.04 -8.56
CA ILE A 107 2.03 0.66 -9.34
C ILE A 107 1.69 2.12 -9.55
N LEU A 108 0.42 2.47 -9.82
CA LEU A 108 0.02 3.87 -9.97
C LEU A 108 0.38 4.72 -8.74
N PRO A 109 -0.02 4.37 -7.51
CA PRO A 109 0.36 5.16 -6.32
C PRO A 109 1.86 5.14 -6.04
N THR A 110 2.60 4.12 -6.51
CA THR A 110 4.07 4.11 -6.46
C THR A 110 4.66 5.18 -7.38
N LEU A 111 4.18 5.28 -8.62
CA LEU A 111 4.69 6.24 -9.61
C LEU A 111 4.39 7.69 -9.24
N THR A 112 3.34 7.93 -8.43
CA THR A 112 3.01 9.26 -7.91
C THR A 112 3.72 9.59 -6.60
N GLY A 113 4.59 8.71 -6.07
CA GLY A 113 5.23 8.91 -4.76
C GLY A 113 4.30 8.71 -3.54
N GLY A 114 3.08 8.21 -3.76
CA GLY A 114 2.13 7.88 -2.69
C GLY A 114 2.52 6.62 -1.92
N TYR A 115 3.21 5.68 -2.57
CA TYR A 115 3.78 4.50 -1.92
C TYR A 115 5.29 4.58 -1.75
N ALA A 116 5.79 4.14 -0.61
CA ALA A 116 7.22 3.97 -0.37
C ALA A 116 7.70 2.63 -0.94
N ILE A 117 8.67 2.67 -1.86
CA ILE A 117 9.28 1.48 -2.48
C ILE A 117 10.74 1.25 -2.07
N ALA A 118 11.27 2.13 -1.22
CA ALA A 118 12.62 2.07 -0.70
C ALA A 118 12.63 2.58 0.74
N GLY A 119 13.72 2.31 1.48
CA GLY A 119 13.89 2.79 2.86
C GLY A 119 13.70 1.75 3.96
N GLY A 120 13.57 0.46 3.61
CA GLY A 120 13.54 -0.66 4.56
C GLY A 120 12.15 -1.30 4.69
N TYR A 121 11.92 -2.00 5.80
CA TYR A 121 10.63 -2.61 6.08
C TYR A 121 9.59 -1.56 6.44
N SER A 122 8.32 -1.86 6.15
CA SER A 122 7.19 -0.99 6.44
C SER A 122 7.15 -0.54 7.90
N SER A 123 7.50 -1.45 8.83
CA SER A 123 7.55 -1.17 10.26
C SER A 123 8.59 -0.12 10.65
N ASP A 124 9.72 -0.05 9.93
CA ASP A 124 10.78 0.93 10.23
C ASP A 124 10.36 2.32 9.76
N LEU A 125 9.81 2.42 8.54
CA LEU A 125 9.24 3.65 7.99
C LEU A 125 8.08 4.17 8.84
N MET A 126 7.25 3.27 9.39
CA MET A 126 6.16 3.65 10.29
C MET A 126 6.67 4.22 11.61
N LYS A 127 7.71 3.63 12.21
CA LYS A 127 8.28 4.10 13.50
C LYS A 127 8.90 5.48 13.38
N THR A 128 9.49 5.80 12.23
CA THR A 128 10.06 7.13 11.94
C THR A 128 9.02 8.14 11.46
N GLY A 129 7.82 7.70 11.11
CA GLY A 129 6.75 8.55 10.60
C GLY A 129 6.94 8.97 9.14
N GLU A 130 7.78 8.24 8.39
CA GLU A 130 7.99 8.43 6.96
C GLU A 130 6.77 8.01 6.14
N ILE A 131 5.97 7.07 6.68
CA ILE A 131 4.68 6.66 6.13
C ILE A 131 3.59 6.68 7.22
N VAL A 132 2.34 6.77 6.79
CA VAL A 132 1.17 6.86 7.68
C VAL A 132 0.53 5.49 7.91
N CYS A 133 0.60 4.60 6.93
CA CYS A 133 -0.12 3.34 6.91
C CYS A 133 0.75 2.21 6.32
N SER A 134 0.57 0.96 6.74
CA SER A 134 1.24 -0.17 6.08
C SER A 134 0.49 -1.49 6.21
N ILE A 135 0.82 -2.47 5.36
CA ILE A 135 0.46 -3.88 5.54
C ILE A 135 1.72 -4.69 5.86
N GLY A 136 1.65 -5.45 6.94
CA GLY A 136 2.71 -6.36 7.41
C GLY A 136 2.18 -7.32 8.47
N SER A 137 3.08 -8.17 9.00
CA SER A 137 2.75 -9.19 10.01
C SER A 137 3.73 -9.27 11.18
#